data_AF-A0A958HJ08-F1
#
_entry.id   AF-A0A958HJ08-F1
#
_cell.length_a   1.000
_cell.length_b   1.000
_cell.length_c   1.000
_cell.angle_alpha   90.00
_cell.angle_beta   90.00
_cell.angle_gamma   90.00
#
_symmetry.space_group_name_H-M   'P 1'
#
loop_
_entity.id
_entity.type
_entity.pdbx_description
1 polymer ?
#
loop_
_entity_poly.entity_id
_entity_poly.type
_entity_poly.pdbx_seq_one_letter_code
_entity_poly.pdbx_strand_id
1 'polypeptide(L)'
;MTSPPQDPIDTQEIALRNAYGEGDAERCAVHHLNLANQLEHAGGDLKTLLAHRLAGGVILFQADSPLLTDALVNLAMSFVRAAPRQPPLPREFDDLCTRVEAVDGVQFRALVAAFHADGAADGDEAMHAVAGIARSMAG
;
A
#
# COMPACT_ATOMS: atom_id res chain seq x y z
N MET A 1 -6.32 30.03 18.85
CA MET A 1 -5.58 29.72 17.62
C MET A 1 -5.96 28.31 17.21
N THR A 2 -6.79 28.17 16.20
CA THR A 2 -7.02 26.90 15.51
C THR A 2 -5.81 26.63 14.63
N SER A 3 -5.20 25.45 14.76
CA SER A 3 -4.19 24.99 13.81
C SER A 3 -4.76 25.10 12.38
N PRO A 4 -3.95 25.46 11.37
CA PRO A 4 -4.40 25.43 9.99
C PRO A 4 -4.93 24.02 9.66
N PRO A 5 -5.92 23.89 8.75
CA PRO A 5 -6.38 22.58 8.30
C PRO A 5 -5.16 21.82 7.74
N GLN A 6 -4.86 20.66 8.32
CA GLN A 6 -3.79 19.81 7.84
C GLN A 6 -4.17 19.27 6.47
N ASP A 7 -3.21 19.16 5.57
CA ASP A 7 -3.40 18.49 4.28
C ASP A 7 -3.88 17.04 4.55
N PRO A 8 -4.94 16.56 3.86
CA PRO A 8 -5.34 15.16 3.97
C PRO A 8 -4.19 14.17 3.72
N ILE A 9 -3.23 14.50 2.87
CA ILE A 9 -2.02 13.69 2.64
C ILE A 9 -1.15 13.65 3.90
N ASP A 10 -0.76 14.82 4.45
CA ASP A 10 0.02 14.91 5.69
C ASP A 10 -0.65 14.15 6.84
N THR A 11 -1.98 14.24 6.91
CA THR A 11 -2.77 13.53 7.92
C THR A 11 -2.62 12.01 7.79
N GLN A 12 -2.66 11.48 6.57
CA GLN A 12 -2.47 10.04 6.35
C GLN A 12 -1.01 9.61 6.56
N GLU A 13 -0.02 10.43 6.21
CA GLU A 13 1.39 10.13 6.49
C GLU A 13 1.68 10.05 8.00
N ILE A 14 1.16 11.01 8.79
CA ILE A 14 1.26 10.99 10.26
C ILE A 14 0.55 9.76 10.84
N ALA A 15 -0.66 9.46 10.37
CA ALA A 15 -1.41 8.30 10.84
C ALA A 15 -0.70 6.99 10.49
N LEU A 16 -0.10 6.91 9.30
CA LEU A 16 0.69 5.76 8.86
C LEU A 16 1.93 5.56 9.75
N ARG A 17 2.69 6.63 10.02
CA ARG A 17 3.83 6.61 10.96
C ARG A 17 3.42 6.08 12.33
N ASN A 18 2.31 6.57 12.87
CA ASN A 18 1.83 6.16 14.18
C ASN A 18 1.43 4.68 14.18
N ALA A 19 0.76 4.20 13.13
CA ALA A 19 0.40 2.78 13.01
C ALA A 19 1.63 1.86 12.99
N TYR A 20 2.70 2.25 12.28
CA TYR A 20 3.97 1.51 12.31
C TYR A 20 4.63 1.55 13.69
N GLY A 21 4.59 2.69 14.37
CA GLY A 21 5.12 2.83 15.74
C GLY A 21 4.37 1.98 16.77
N GLU A 22 3.08 1.75 16.55
CA GLU A 22 2.22 0.89 17.38
C GLU A 22 2.34 -0.61 17.02
N GLY A 23 2.93 -0.94 15.87
CA GLY A 23 2.99 -2.32 15.36
C GLY A 23 1.63 -2.86 14.90
N ASP A 24 0.67 -2.00 14.60
CA ASP A 24 -0.68 -2.39 14.18
C ASP A 24 -0.73 -2.57 12.65
N ALA A 25 -0.57 -3.81 12.20
CA ALA A 25 -0.49 -4.14 10.78
C ALA A 25 -1.77 -3.78 10.00
N GLU A 26 -2.95 -4.02 10.55
CA GLU A 26 -4.20 -3.71 9.86
C GLU A 26 -4.37 -2.18 9.71
N ARG A 27 -4.03 -1.40 10.75
CA ARG A 27 -4.02 0.07 10.64
C ARG A 27 -2.95 0.56 9.68
N CYS A 28 -1.78 -0.07 9.62
CA CYS A 28 -0.76 0.24 8.61
C CYS A 28 -1.35 0.09 7.20
N ALA A 29 -1.99 -1.05 6.92
CA ALA A 29 -2.62 -1.30 5.63
C ALA A 29 -3.70 -0.26 5.29
N VAL A 30 -4.60 0.02 6.23
CA VAL A 30 -5.67 1.02 6.06
C VAL A 30 -5.09 2.38 5.72
N HIS A 31 -4.04 2.82 6.42
CA HIS A 31 -3.42 4.11 6.16
C HIS A 31 -2.62 4.16 4.85
N HIS A 32 -2.01 3.06 4.40
CA HIS A 32 -1.48 2.96 3.03
C HIS A 32 -2.58 3.17 1.98
N LEU A 33 -3.72 2.48 2.12
CA LEU A 33 -4.83 2.59 1.17
C LEU A 33 -5.46 3.98 1.17
N ASN A 34 -5.63 4.57 2.36
CA ASN A 34 -6.16 5.93 2.49
C ASN A 34 -5.21 6.97 1.90
N LEU A 35 -3.90 6.86 2.15
CA LEU A 35 -2.90 7.74 1.54
C LEU A 35 -2.95 7.65 0.01
N ALA A 36 -3.05 6.44 -0.56
CA ALA A 36 -3.21 6.26 -1.99
C ALA A 36 -4.47 6.96 -2.54
N ASN A 37 -5.59 6.92 -1.81
CA ASN A 37 -6.82 7.60 -2.21
C ASN A 37 -6.68 9.13 -2.15
N GLN A 38 -5.97 9.68 -1.16
CA GLN A 38 -5.70 11.12 -1.10
C GLN A 38 -4.76 11.55 -2.23
N LEU A 39 -3.72 10.77 -2.53
CA LEU A 39 -2.83 11.00 -3.67
C LEU A 39 -3.60 10.97 -4.99
N GLU A 40 -4.54 10.04 -5.17
CA GLU A 40 -5.38 9.99 -6.37
C GLU A 40 -6.25 11.24 -6.49
N HIS A 41 -6.91 11.64 -5.41
CA HIS A 41 -7.78 12.80 -5.39
C HIS A 41 -7.02 14.10 -5.70
N ALA A 42 -5.78 14.22 -5.21
CA ALA A 42 -4.90 15.34 -5.47
C ALA A 42 -4.25 15.33 -6.88
N GLY A 43 -4.47 14.29 -7.69
CA GLY A 43 -3.80 14.13 -8.98
C GLY A 43 -2.30 13.89 -8.86
N GLY A 44 -1.87 13.24 -7.77
CA GLY A 44 -0.48 12.95 -7.44
C GLY A 44 0.18 11.92 -8.37
N ASP A 45 1.44 11.61 -8.07
CA ASP A 45 2.23 10.67 -8.86
C ASP A 45 1.65 9.24 -8.83
N LEU A 46 1.36 8.70 -10.02
CA LEU A 46 0.76 7.38 -10.18
C LEU A 46 1.66 6.26 -9.63
N LYS A 47 2.99 6.40 -9.69
CA LYS A 47 3.91 5.36 -9.18
C LYS A 47 3.82 5.26 -7.66
N THR A 48 3.78 6.40 -6.98
CA THR A 48 3.66 6.50 -5.53
C THR A 48 2.31 5.99 -5.06
N LEU A 49 1.22 6.46 -5.68
CA LEU A 49 -0.14 5.98 -5.42
C LEU A 49 -0.22 4.45 -5.53
N LEU A 50 0.27 3.87 -6.62
CA LEU A 50 0.21 2.43 -6.84
C LEU A 50 1.08 1.65 -5.85
N ALA A 51 2.23 2.21 -5.45
CA ALA A 51 3.06 1.60 -4.42
C ALA A 51 2.31 1.51 -3.08
N HIS A 52 1.60 2.56 -2.67
CA HIS A 52 0.77 2.51 -1.45
C HIS A 52 -0.42 1.55 -1.57
N ARG A 53 -1.10 1.48 -2.73
CA ARG A 53 -2.15 0.46 -2.95
C ARG A 53 -1.61 -0.95 -2.84
N LEU A 54 -0.45 -1.20 -3.46
CA LEU A 54 0.20 -2.52 -3.44
C LEU A 54 0.68 -2.89 -2.03
N ALA A 55 1.33 -1.98 -1.30
CA ALA A 55 1.78 -2.21 0.07
C ALA A 55 0.62 -2.52 1.04
N GLY A 56 -0.47 -1.75 0.95
CA GLY A 56 -1.68 -2.04 1.73
C GLY A 56 -2.25 -3.42 1.42
N GLY A 57 -2.32 -3.79 0.14
CA GLY A 57 -2.74 -5.14 -0.29
C GLY A 57 -1.81 -6.25 0.22
N VAL A 58 -0.49 -6.04 0.20
CA VAL A 58 0.50 -7.00 0.72
C VAL A 58 0.30 -7.25 2.21
N ILE A 59 0.11 -6.20 3.02
CA ILE A 59 -0.12 -6.37 4.46
C ILE A 59 -1.42 -7.12 4.72
N LEU A 60 -2.51 -6.76 4.03
CA LEU A 60 -3.80 -7.44 4.21
C LEU A 60 -3.75 -8.91 3.75
N PHE A 61 -2.97 -9.21 2.71
CA PHE A 61 -2.74 -10.56 2.24
C PHE A 61 -1.97 -11.40 3.27
N GLN A 62 -0.87 -10.84 3.79
CA GLN A 62 -0.06 -11.48 4.84
C GLN A 62 -0.87 -11.71 6.14
N ALA A 63 -1.77 -10.78 6.47
CA ALA A 63 -2.60 -10.82 7.67
C ALA A 63 -3.91 -11.63 7.54
N ASP A 64 -4.17 -12.26 6.38
CA ASP A 64 -5.44 -12.93 6.07
C ASP A 64 -6.68 -12.06 6.40
N SER A 65 -6.59 -10.75 6.11
CA SER A 65 -7.63 -9.79 6.50
C SER A 65 -8.82 -9.82 5.52
N PRO A 66 -10.07 -9.74 6.03
CA PRO A 66 -11.26 -9.65 5.17
C PRO A 66 -11.28 -8.39 4.29
N LEU A 67 -10.49 -7.36 4.62
CA LEU A 67 -10.37 -6.12 3.85
C LEU A 67 -9.56 -6.30 2.55
N LEU A 68 -8.88 -7.44 2.38
CA LEU A 68 -8.06 -7.71 1.19
C LEU A 68 -8.87 -7.59 -0.11
N THR A 69 -10.11 -8.06 -0.13
CA THR A 69 -10.97 -8.03 -1.32
C THR A 69 -11.16 -6.60 -1.83
N ASP A 70 -11.47 -5.66 -0.95
CA ASP A 70 -11.69 -4.26 -1.31
C ASP A 70 -10.38 -3.59 -1.80
N ALA A 71 -9.24 -3.93 -1.17
CA ALA A 71 -7.93 -3.45 -1.61
C ALA A 71 -7.58 -3.96 -3.02
N LEU A 72 -7.85 -5.23 -3.32
CA LEU A 72 -7.62 -5.84 -4.63
C LEU A 72 -8.51 -5.21 -5.72
N VAL A 73 -9.79 -4.96 -5.43
CA VAL A 73 -10.71 -4.27 -6.35
C VAL A 73 -10.19 -2.87 -6.69
N ASN A 74 -9.77 -2.10 -5.68
CA ASN A 74 -9.23 -0.75 -5.90
C ASN A 74 -7.93 -0.77 -6.73
N LEU A 75 -7.06 -1.75 -6.49
CA LEU A 75 -5.85 -1.94 -7.29
C LEU A 75 -6.19 -2.34 -8.74
N ALA A 76 -7.13 -3.26 -8.94
CA ALA A 76 -7.62 -3.67 -10.25
C ALA A 76 -8.22 -2.48 -11.05
N MET A 77 -9.04 -1.65 -10.40
CA MET A 77 -9.57 -0.42 -11.00
C MET A 77 -8.46 0.55 -11.41
N SER A 78 -7.37 0.61 -10.66
CA SER A 78 -6.19 1.42 -11.04
C SER A 78 -5.54 0.90 -12.32
N PHE A 79 -5.52 -0.43 -12.52
CA PHE A 79 -4.99 -1.04 -13.74
C PHE A 79 -5.87 -0.74 -14.95
N VAL A 80 -7.19 -0.84 -14.79
CA VAL A 80 -8.17 -0.50 -15.84
C VAL A 80 -7.99 0.97 -16.26
N ARG A 81 -7.86 1.90 -15.30
CA ARG A 81 -7.65 3.33 -15.61
C ARG A 81 -6.32 3.63 -16.29
N ALA A 82 -5.29 2.81 -16.07
CA ALA A 82 -3.99 2.99 -16.71
C ALA A 82 -3.95 2.51 -18.17
N ALA A 83 -4.94 1.72 -18.61
CA ALA A 83 -5.00 1.18 -19.96
C ALA A 83 -5.01 2.27 -21.06
N PRO A 84 -4.39 2.04 -22.23
CA PRO A 84 -3.74 0.79 -22.67
C PRO A 84 -2.29 0.64 -22.15
N ARG A 85 -1.80 1.57 -21.33
CA ARG A 85 -0.44 1.50 -20.80
C ARG A 85 -0.40 0.53 -19.61
N GLN A 86 0.74 -0.13 -19.43
CA GLN A 86 0.92 -0.92 -18.22
C GLN A 86 1.07 0.02 -17.02
N PRO A 87 0.39 -0.25 -15.90
CA PRO A 87 0.56 0.51 -14.67
C PRO A 87 2.01 0.38 -14.18
N PRO A 88 2.66 1.48 -13.74
CA PRO A 88 4.07 1.49 -13.39
C PRO A 88 4.33 0.92 -11.98
N LEU A 89 3.93 -0.33 -11.77
CA LEU A 89 4.15 -1.06 -10.51
C LEU A 89 5.65 -1.27 -10.24
N PRO A 90 6.05 -1.34 -8.97
CA PRO A 90 7.32 -1.94 -8.58
C PRO A 90 7.47 -3.35 -9.18
N ARG A 91 8.68 -3.70 -9.63
CA ARG A 91 8.99 -5.03 -10.15
C ARG A 91 9.49 -5.98 -9.06
N GLU A 92 10.21 -5.44 -8.09
CA GLU A 92 10.84 -6.18 -6.99
C GLU A 92 10.36 -5.58 -5.66
N PHE A 93 10.28 -6.42 -4.63
CA PHE A 93 9.84 -6.00 -3.30
C PHE A 93 10.69 -4.85 -2.72
N ASP A 94 11.99 -4.81 -3.02
CA ASP A 94 12.88 -3.75 -2.57
C ASP A 94 12.55 -2.37 -3.18
N ASP A 95 12.06 -2.31 -4.42
CA ASP A 95 11.58 -1.07 -5.04
C ASP A 95 10.26 -0.63 -4.39
N LEU A 96 9.38 -1.59 -4.05
CA LEU A 96 8.17 -1.28 -3.29
C LEU A 96 8.53 -0.68 -1.92
N CYS A 97 9.43 -1.32 -1.17
CA CYS A 97 9.92 -0.83 0.12
C CYS A 97 10.48 0.59 -0.01
N THR A 98 11.41 0.80 -0.95
CA THR A 98 12.05 2.11 -1.17
C THR A 98 11.03 3.23 -1.37
N ARG A 99 9.95 2.96 -2.13
CA ARG A 99 8.92 3.97 -2.40
C ARG A 99 8.07 4.28 -1.18
N VAL A 100 7.61 3.27 -0.44
CA VAL A 100 6.68 3.50 0.68
C VAL A 100 7.39 3.91 1.97
N GLU A 101 8.64 3.49 2.15
CA GLU A 101 9.52 3.92 3.27
C GLU A 101 10.07 5.34 3.08
N ALA A 102 9.78 5.99 1.95
CA ALA A 102 10.01 7.43 1.78
C ALA A 102 9.12 8.28 2.70
N VAL A 103 8.00 7.72 3.18
CA VAL A 103 7.18 8.33 4.24
C VAL A 103 7.88 8.09 5.57
N ASP A 104 8.30 9.17 6.23
CA ASP A 104 9.07 9.11 7.47
C ASP A 104 8.35 8.27 8.54
N GLY A 105 9.07 7.31 9.12
CA GLY A 105 8.60 6.35 10.13
C GLY A 105 7.87 5.10 9.60
N VAL A 106 7.70 4.96 8.29
CA VAL A 106 7.24 3.71 7.67
C VAL A 106 8.36 2.67 7.69
N GLN A 107 8.07 1.48 8.22
CA GLN A 107 9.01 0.37 8.34
C GLN A 107 8.46 -0.89 7.65
N PHE A 108 8.09 -0.74 6.37
CA PHE A 108 7.38 -1.76 5.60
C PHE A 108 8.18 -3.06 5.44
N ARG A 109 9.47 -2.96 5.12
CA ARG A 109 10.37 -4.12 5.01
C ARG A 109 10.41 -4.91 6.31
N ALA A 110 10.49 -4.21 7.45
CA ALA A 110 10.53 -4.84 8.76
C ALA A 110 9.21 -5.55 9.11
N LEU A 111 8.07 -4.92 8.80
CA LEU A 111 6.76 -5.53 9.02
C LEU A 111 6.57 -6.81 8.20
N VAL A 112 6.92 -6.78 6.91
CA VAL A 112 6.83 -7.96 6.04
C VAL A 112 7.80 -9.06 6.48
N ALA A 113 9.01 -8.70 6.91
CA ALA A 113 9.95 -9.68 7.47
C ALA A 113 9.40 -10.34 8.75
N ALA A 114 8.66 -9.61 9.58
CA ALA A 114 8.00 -10.16 10.76
C ALA A 114 6.91 -11.17 10.38
N PHE A 115 6.04 -10.86 9.41
CA PHE A 115 5.07 -11.82 8.89
C PHE A 115 5.72 -13.09 8.34
N HIS A 116 6.81 -12.96 7.58
CA HIS A 116 7.53 -14.11 7.05
C HIS A 116 8.12 -14.98 8.16
N ALA A 117 8.66 -14.37 9.23
CA ALA A 117 9.14 -15.10 10.39
C ALA A 117 8.02 -15.91 11.08
N ASP A 118 6.77 -15.44 10.99
CA ASP A 118 5.58 -16.12 11.50
C ASP A 118 4.97 -17.13 10.50
N GLY A 119 5.66 -17.40 9.38
CA GLY A 119 5.30 -18.45 8.42
C GLY A 119 4.49 -17.99 7.22
N ALA A 120 4.30 -16.68 7.04
CA ALA A 120 3.66 -16.14 5.86
C ALA A 120 4.65 -16.03 4.67
N ALA A 121 4.15 -15.64 3.50
CA ALA A 121 4.93 -15.56 2.26
C ALA A 121 6.08 -14.55 2.38
N ASP A 122 7.15 -14.75 1.61
CA ASP A 122 8.18 -13.72 1.51
C ASP A 122 7.65 -12.45 0.79
N GLY A 123 8.45 -11.38 0.81
CA GLY A 123 8.03 -10.08 0.27
C GLY A 123 7.73 -10.10 -1.23
N ASP A 124 8.54 -10.79 -2.02
CA ASP A 124 8.34 -10.89 -3.47
C ASP A 124 7.16 -11.79 -3.80
N GLU A 125 7.01 -12.91 -3.10
CA GLU A 125 5.86 -13.81 -3.24
C GLU A 125 4.54 -13.10 -2.93
N ALA A 126 4.45 -12.40 -1.80
CA ALA A 126 3.26 -11.66 -1.41
C ALA A 126 2.94 -10.53 -2.40
N MET A 127 3.96 -9.77 -2.83
CA MET A 127 3.79 -8.70 -3.81
C MET A 127 3.29 -9.22 -5.16
N HIS A 128 3.87 -10.32 -5.65
CA HIS A 128 3.45 -10.94 -6.91
C HIS A 128 2.05 -11.55 -6.81
N ALA A 129 1.69 -12.17 -5.68
CA ALA A 129 0.35 -12.69 -5.46
C ALA A 129 -0.71 -11.58 -5.53
N VAL A 130 -0.52 -10.50 -4.77
CA VAL A 130 -1.46 -9.36 -4.76
C VAL A 130 -1.59 -8.72 -6.13
N ALA A 131 -0.46 -8.44 -6.81
CA ALA A 131 -0.47 -7.86 -8.13
C ALA A 131 -1.10 -8.80 -9.17
N GLY A 132 -0.86 -10.11 -9.07
CA GLY A 132 -1.42 -11.14 -9.94
C GLY A 132 -2.94 -11.23 -9.80
N ILE A 133 -3.45 -11.31 -8.57
CA ILE A 133 -4.89 -11.38 -8.31
C ILE A 133 -5.59 -10.12 -8.83
N ALA A 134 -5.06 -8.93 -8.51
CA ALA A 134 -5.65 -7.68 -9.00
C ALA A 134 -5.63 -7.56 -10.53
N ARG A 135 -4.60 -8.10 -11.21
CA ARG A 135 -4.57 -8.17 -12.68
C ARG A 135 -5.67 -9.07 -13.23
N SER A 136 -5.90 -10.23 -12.62
CA SER A 136 -6.97 -11.14 -13.02
C SER A 136 -8.38 -10.53 -12.84
N MET A 137 -8.56 -9.63 -11.87
CA MET A 137 -9.82 -8.91 -11.66
C MET A 137 -10.03 -7.74 -12.63
N ALA A 138 -8.95 -7.21 -13.22
CA ALA A 138 -8.99 -6.10 -14.17
C ALA A 138 -9.25 -6.53 -15.63
N GLY A 139 -9.23 -7.85 -15.89
CA GLY A 139 -9.34 -8.47 -17.22
C GLY A 139 -10.75 -8.88 -17.60
#